data_AF-A0A1A7YKZ9-F1
#
_entry.id   AF-A0A1A7YKZ9-F1
#
_cell.length_a   1.000
_cell.length_b   1.000
_cell.length_c   1.000
_cell.angle_alpha   90.00
_cell.angle_beta   90.00
_cell.angle_gamma   90.00
#
_symmetry.space_group_name_H-M   'P 1'
#
loop_
_entity.id
_entity.type
_entity.pdbx_description
1 polymer ?
#
loop_
_entity_poly.entity_id
_entity_poly.type
_entity_poly.pdbx_seq_one_letter_code
_entity_poly.pdbx_strand_id
1 'polypeptide(L)'
;KFGEIESYQKKYGVEIIKRYRKGHAKDLSVKGDDVTFGEFVHYLLDEDVERMNEHWMPVYNLCQPCAVSYDFIGSYENLEKDAEYVLQRVGAPPFIHFPERQTWYKPVTTQTLHYYLCSLPQKLLRELLPKYILDFSLFAYPLPN
;
A
#
# COMPACT_ATOMS: atom_id res chain seq x y z
N LYS A 1 8.86 -3.60 -13.19
CA LYS A 1 7.58 -3.42 -13.91
C LYS A 1 7.39 -1.91 -14.14
N PHE A 2 8.11 -1.33 -15.12
CA PHE A 2 8.19 0.13 -15.29
C PHE A 2 6.90 0.77 -15.84
N GLY A 3 6.08 -0.01 -16.56
CA GLY A 3 4.80 0.48 -17.11
C GLY A 3 3.68 0.63 -16.07
N GLU A 4 3.80 0.02 -14.89
CA GLU A 4 2.79 0.22 -13.84
C GLU A 4 2.79 1.67 -13.38
N ILE A 5 3.95 2.25 -13.08
CA ILE A 5 4.05 3.63 -12.58
C ILE A 5 3.35 4.61 -13.53
N GLU A 6 3.60 4.51 -14.83
CA GLU A 6 2.96 5.38 -15.83
C GLU A 6 1.44 5.13 -15.92
N SER A 7 0.99 3.87 -15.85
CA SER A 7 -0.43 3.53 -15.87
C SER A 7 -1.18 4.07 -14.64
N TYR A 8 -0.55 4.01 -13.45
CA TYR A 8 -1.11 4.55 -12.21
C TYR A 8 -1.18 6.07 -12.24
N GLN A 9 -0.14 6.74 -12.76
CA GLN A 9 -0.13 8.19 -12.96
C GLN A 9 -1.26 8.63 -13.89
N LYS A 10 -1.39 7.99 -15.07
CA LYS A 10 -2.43 8.34 -16.05
C LYS A 10 -3.84 8.06 -15.59
N LYS A 11 -4.03 7.03 -14.75
CA LYS A 11 -5.34 6.65 -14.22
C LYS A 11 -5.66 7.44 -12.95
N TYR A 12 -4.98 7.09 -11.85
CA TYR A 12 -5.26 7.64 -10.52
C TYR A 12 -4.68 9.02 -10.34
N GLY A 13 -3.47 9.28 -10.85
CA GLY A 13 -2.83 10.58 -10.71
C GLY A 13 -3.64 11.71 -11.36
N VAL A 14 -4.10 11.48 -12.60
CA VAL A 14 -4.97 12.41 -13.33
C VAL A 14 -6.30 12.61 -12.61
N GLU A 15 -6.91 11.53 -12.12
CA GLU A 15 -8.16 11.59 -11.37
C GLU A 15 -8.04 12.41 -10.09
N ILE A 16 -7.00 12.17 -9.29
CA ILE A 16 -6.73 12.89 -8.04
C ILE A 16 -6.57 14.38 -8.32
N ILE A 17 -5.76 14.76 -9.31
CA ILE A 17 -5.58 16.18 -9.67
C ILE A 17 -6.90 16.83 -10.07
N LYS A 18 -7.70 16.15 -10.90
CA LYS A 18 -9.00 16.67 -11.36
C LYS A 18 -10.01 16.84 -10.23
N ARG A 19 -9.96 15.98 -9.21
CA ARG A 19 -10.86 16.04 -8.05
C ARG A 19 -10.45 17.15 -7.07
N TYR A 20 -9.15 17.28 -6.76
CA TYR A 20 -8.70 18.10 -5.62
C TYR A 20 -8.02 19.43 -5.99
N ARG A 21 -7.54 19.61 -7.22
CA ARG A 21 -6.94 20.90 -7.66
C ARG A 21 -7.97 21.75 -8.41
N LYS A 22 -8.22 22.96 -7.88
CA LYS A 22 -9.15 23.92 -8.50
C LYS A 22 -8.71 24.27 -9.93
N GLY A 23 -9.65 24.28 -10.87
CA GLY A 23 -9.41 24.66 -12.26
C GLY A 23 -8.96 23.52 -13.19
N HIS A 24 -8.61 22.35 -12.66
CA HIS A 24 -8.09 21.24 -13.48
C HIS A 24 -9.13 20.19 -13.89
N ALA A 25 -10.38 20.27 -13.41
CA ALA A 25 -11.42 19.25 -13.65
C ALA A 25 -11.64 18.90 -15.15
N LYS A 26 -11.52 19.89 -16.05
CA LYS A 26 -11.67 19.72 -17.51
C LYS A 26 -10.34 19.85 -18.28
N ASP A 27 -9.23 19.95 -17.57
CA ASP A 27 -7.91 20.09 -18.17
C ASP A 27 -7.46 18.74 -18.74
N LEU A 28 -7.28 18.71 -20.06
CA LEU A 28 -6.82 17.54 -20.81
C LEU A 28 -5.30 17.40 -20.81
N SER A 29 -4.57 18.41 -20.35
CA SER A 29 -3.10 18.41 -20.30
C SER A 29 -2.53 17.81 -19.01
N VAL A 30 -3.39 17.48 -18.04
CA VAL A 30 -3.00 16.85 -16.77
C VAL A 30 -2.31 15.52 -17.03
N LYS A 31 -1.07 15.39 -16.55
CA LYS A 31 -0.26 14.17 -16.67
C LYS A 31 -0.45 13.19 -15.51
N GLY A 32 -0.75 13.69 -14.32
CA GLY A 32 -0.92 12.86 -13.13
C GLY A 32 0.39 12.36 -12.49
N ASP A 33 1.53 12.92 -12.90
CA ASP A 33 2.87 12.52 -12.43
C ASP A 33 3.37 13.35 -11.23
N ASP A 34 2.62 14.36 -10.80
CA ASP A 34 2.99 15.31 -9.75
C ASP A 34 1.99 15.33 -8.57
N VAL A 35 1.25 14.25 -8.36
CA VAL A 35 0.37 14.08 -7.19
C VAL A 35 1.19 14.08 -5.90
N THR A 36 0.75 14.88 -4.92
CA THR A 36 1.36 14.90 -3.59
C THR A 36 0.84 13.76 -2.73
N PHE A 37 1.62 13.36 -1.71
CA PHE A 37 1.18 12.34 -0.76
C PHE A 37 -0.11 12.72 -0.03
N GLY A 38 -0.29 14.00 0.32
CA GLY A 38 -1.52 14.48 0.96
C GLY A 38 -2.76 14.38 0.07
N GLU A 39 -2.63 14.68 -1.22
CA GLU A 39 -3.71 14.50 -2.20
C GLU A 39 -4.05 13.02 -2.39
N PHE A 40 -3.04 12.15 -2.42
CA PHE A 40 -3.25 10.70 -2.46
C PHE A 40 -3.98 10.20 -1.21
N VAL A 41 -3.57 10.62 -0.01
CA VAL A 41 -4.27 10.25 1.23
C VAL A 41 -5.71 10.76 1.24
N HIS A 42 -5.96 12.00 0.82
CA HIS A 42 -7.33 12.53 0.72
C HIS A 42 -8.19 11.70 -0.24
N TYR A 43 -7.63 11.31 -1.39
CA TYR A 43 -8.26 10.38 -2.31
C TYR A 43 -8.62 9.05 -1.64
N LEU A 44 -7.71 8.46 -0.88
CA LEU A 44 -7.99 7.23 -0.14
C LEU A 44 -9.14 7.41 0.85
N LEU A 45 -9.23 8.57 1.53
CA LEU A 45 -10.33 8.80 2.47
C LEU A 45 -11.70 8.85 1.80
N ASP A 46 -11.78 9.46 0.61
CA ASP A 46 -13.03 9.60 -0.15
C ASP A 46 -13.49 8.30 -0.84
N GLU A 47 -12.57 7.39 -1.17
CA GLU A 47 -12.95 6.15 -1.86
C GLU A 47 -13.65 5.17 -0.92
N ASP A 48 -14.70 4.51 -1.42
CA ASP A 48 -15.29 3.36 -0.73
C ASP A 48 -14.28 2.21 -0.73
N VAL A 49 -14.10 1.57 0.43
CA VAL A 49 -13.17 0.45 0.62
C VAL A 49 -13.44 -0.66 -0.39
N GLU A 50 -14.70 -0.96 -0.70
CA GLU A 50 -15.06 -2.02 -1.65
C GLU A 50 -14.67 -1.70 -3.11
N ARG A 51 -14.37 -0.43 -3.41
CA ARG A 51 -13.99 0.05 -4.76
C ARG A 51 -12.53 0.43 -4.85
N MET A 52 -11.80 0.37 -3.74
CA MET A 52 -10.37 0.66 -3.73
C MET A 52 -9.61 -0.32 -4.62
N ASN A 53 -8.52 0.16 -5.19
CA ASN A 53 -7.56 -0.70 -5.87
C ASN A 53 -6.87 -1.61 -4.84
N GLU A 54 -6.55 -2.85 -5.22
CA GLU A 54 -5.92 -3.83 -4.33
C GLU A 54 -4.60 -3.36 -3.70
N HIS A 55 -3.90 -2.38 -4.28
CA HIS A 55 -2.64 -1.88 -3.74
C HIS A 55 -2.79 -0.96 -2.51
N TRP A 56 -4.00 -0.43 -2.25
CA TRP A 56 -4.27 0.41 -1.08
C TRP A 56 -5.59 0.10 -0.39
N MET A 57 -6.30 -0.93 -0.84
CA MET A 57 -7.39 -1.51 -0.06
C MET A 57 -6.83 -2.06 1.27
N PRO A 58 -7.52 -1.90 2.41
CA PRO A 58 -7.13 -2.56 3.64
C PRO A 58 -6.96 -4.06 3.45
N VAL A 59 -5.90 -4.63 4.02
CA VAL A 59 -5.53 -6.04 3.87
C VAL A 59 -6.60 -6.95 4.46
N TYR A 60 -7.26 -6.51 5.54
CA TYR A 60 -8.42 -7.19 6.11
C TYR A 60 -9.51 -7.47 5.06
N ASN A 61 -9.78 -6.52 4.16
CA ASN A 61 -10.79 -6.67 3.12
C ASN A 61 -10.35 -7.63 2.01
N LEU A 62 -9.05 -7.66 1.69
CA LEU A 62 -8.47 -8.55 0.67
C LEU A 62 -8.36 -10.00 1.17
N CYS A 63 -7.85 -10.19 2.39
CA CYS A 63 -7.57 -11.51 2.95
C CYS A 63 -8.79 -12.12 3.65
N GLN A 64 -9.70 -11.31 4.19
CA GLN A 64 -10.88 -11.78 4.91
C GLN A 64 -10.53 -12.86 5.98
N PRO A 65 -9.64 -12.56 6.94
CA PRO A 65 -9.13 -13.55 7.90
C PRO A 65 -10.21 -14.15 8.82
N CYS A 66 -11.40 -13.55 8.87
CA CYS A 66 -12.56 -14.12 9.57
C CYS A 66 -13.26 -15.23 8.77
N ALA A 67 -13.13 -15.23 7.44
CA ALA A 67 -13.79 -16.18 6.54
C ALA A 67 -12.85 -17.29 6.05
N VAL A 68 -11.54 -17.03 6.03
CA VAL A 68 -10.52 -17.96 5.55
C VAL A 68 -9.61 -18.37 6.71
N SER A 69 -9.49 -19.68 6.95
CA SER A 69 -8.55 -20.22 7.94
C SER A 69 -7.16 -20.35 7.32
N TYR A 70 -6.28 -19.41 7.64
CA TYR A 70 -4.90 -19.40 7.16
C TYR A 70 -3.99 -20.27 8.04
N ASP A 71 -3.23 -21.17 7.41
CA ASP A 71 -2.17 -21.94 8.09
C ASP A 71 -0.91 -21.11 8.39
N PHE A 72 -0.77 -19.97 7.71
CA PHE A 72 0.37 -19.07 7.83
C PHE A 72 -0.01 -17.63 7.49
N ILE A 73 0.48 -16.69 8.29
CA ILE A 73 0.38 -15.24 8.06
C ILE A 73 1.80 -14.69 8.14
N GLY A 74 2.30 -14.15 7.04
CA GLY A 74 3.64 -13.56 6.94
C GLY A 74 3.62 -12.04 6.89
N SER A 75 4.80 -11.43 6.92
CA SER A 75 4.99 -9.98 6.89
C SER A 75 6.06 -9.58 5.86
N TYR A 76 5.96 -8.37 5.30
CA TYR A 76 6.95 -7.89 4.32
C TYR A 76 8.34 -7.68 4.94
N GLU A 77 8.40 -7.37 6.23
CA GLU A 77 9.62 -7.23 7.02
C GLU A 77 10.40 -8.55 7.11
N ASN A 78 9.68 -9.69 7.08
CA ASN A 78 10.24 -11.03 7.21
C ASN A 78 10.13 -11.86 5.92
N LEU A 79 9.79 -11.22 4.79
CA LEU A 79 9.36 -11.88 3.55
C LEU A 79 10.21 -13.09 3.13
N GLU A 80 11.54 -12.95 3.17
CA GLU A 80 12.46 -14.03 2.78
C GLU A 80 12.40 -15.23 3.75
N LYS A 81 12.43 -14.95 5.05
CA LYS A 81 12.32 -15.97 6.11
C LYS A 81 10.96 -16.65 6.08
N ASP A 82 9.91 -15.87 5.91
CA ASP A 82 8.52 -16.34 5.86
C ASP A 82 8.29 -17.23 4.62
N ALA A 83 8.82 -16.83 3.46
CA ALA A 83 8.75 -17.63 2.26
C ALA A 83 9.53 -18.95 2.39
N GLU A 84 10.73 -18.92 2.97
CA GLU A 84 11.53 -20.13 3.23
C GLU A 84 10.80 -21.08 4.20
N TYR A 85 10.19 -20.55 5.26
CA TYR A 85 9.34 -21.34 6.17
C TYR A 85 8.19 -22.01 5.42
N VAL A 86 7.45 -21.27 4.58
CA VAL A 86 6.34 -21.83 3.80
C VAL A 86 6.82 -22.91 2.84
N LEU A 87 7.93 -22.69 2.10
CA LEU A 87 8.51 -23.67 1.18
C LEU A 87 8.85 -24.98 1.88
N GLN A 88 9.48 -24.90 3.07
CA GLN A 88 9.79 -26.09 3.87
C GLN A 88 8.51 -26.80 4.35
N ARG A 89 7.50 -26.05 4.79
CA ARG A 89 6.24 -26.60 5.29
C ARG A 89 5.42 -27.32 4.22
N VAL A 90 5.46 -26.87 2.97
CA VAL A 90 4.77 -27.53 1.85
C VAL A 90 5.59 -28.68 1.23
N GLY A 91 6.78 -28.96 1.75
CA GLY A 91 7.66 -30.02 1.24
C GLY A 91 8.26 -29.68 -0.12
N ALA A 92 8.52 -28.39 -0.40
CA ALA A 92 9.21 -27.99 -1.62
C ALA A 92 10.61 -28.64 -1.67
N PRO A 93 11.11 -28.98 -2.88
CA PRO A 93 12.47 -29.48 -3.02
C PRO A 93 13.51 -28.53 -2.42
N PRO A 94 14.58 -29.04 -1.79
CA PRO A 94 15.52 -28.24 -1.01
C PRO A 94 16.37 -27.27 -1.84
N PHE A 95 16.28 -27.31 -3.17
CA PHE A 95 16.97 -26.39 -4.08
C PHE A 95 16.08 -25.21 -4.52
N ILE A 96 14.79 -25.21 -4.16
CA ILE A 96 13.89 -24.09 -4.40
C ILE A 96 13.99 -23.15 -3.21
N HIS A 97 14.43 -21.93 -3.47
CA HIS A 97 14.55 -20.88 -2.46
C HIS A 97 13.81 -19.63 -2.90
N PHE A 98 13.46 -18.79 -1.92
CA PHE A 98 12.98 -17.46 -2.21
C PHE A 98 14.08 -16.66 -2.95
N PRO A 99 13.75 -15.95 -4.04
CA PRO A 99 14.75 -15.24 -4.82
C PRO A 99 15.41 -14.13 -4.02
N GLU A 100 16.72 -13.97 -4.21
CA GLU A 100 17.44 -12.84 -3.64
C GLU A 100 16.90 -11.51 -4.14
N ARG A 101 16.87 -10.53 -3.25
CA ARG A 101 16.47 -9.17 -3.58
C ARG A 101 17.45 -8.58 -4.59
N GLN A 102 16.89 -7.99 -5.64
CA GLN A 102 17.66 -7.27 -6.66
C GLN A 102 18.43 -6.09 -6.04
N THR A 103 19.72 -5.96 -6.37
CA THR A 103 20.61 -4.92 -5.78
C THR A 103 20.21 -3.48 -6.10
N TRP A 104 19.49 -3.26 -7.19
CA TRP A 104 18.97 -1.95 -7.59
C TRP A 104 17.69 -1.55 -6.85
N TYR A 105 17.00 -2.49 -6.20
CA TYR A 105 15.78 -2.21 -5.45
C TYR A 105 16.13 -1.60 -4.09
N LYS A 106 15.59 -0.41 -3.83
CA LYS A 106 15.74 0.28 -2.54
C LYS A 106 14.43 0.18 -1.76
N PRO A 107 14.41 -0.54 -0.62
CA PRO A 107 13.21 -0.61 0.20
C PRO A 107 12.90 0.75 0.83
N VAL A 108 11.63 0.95 1.16
CA VAL A 108 11.20 2.09 1.99
C VAL A 108 11.90 1.99 3.34
N THR A 109 12.47 3.09 3.82
CA THR A 109 13.12 3.16 5.13
C THR A 109 12.19 3.75 6.18
N THR A 110 12.51 3.54 7.45
CA THR A 110 11.79 4.17 8.57
C THR A 110 11.83 5.70 8.49
N GLN A 111 12.92 6.28 7.97
CA GLN A 111 13.04 7.72 7.76
C GLN A 111 12.11 8.22 6.65
N THR A 112 11.98 7.48 5.55
CA THR A 112 11.04 7.82 4.48
C THR A 112 9.61 7.74 4.98
N LEU A 113 9.26 6.69 5.72
CA LEU A 113 7.94 6.54 6.34
C LEU A 113 7.63 7.72 7.28
N HIS A 114 8.55 8.03 8.20
CA HIS A 114 8.42 9.13 9.14
C HIS A 114 8.25 10.48 8.42
N TYR A 115 9.03 10.74 7.37
CA TYR A 115 8.90 11.96 6.57
C TYR A 115 7.49 12.15 6.01
N TYR A 116 6.92 11.12 5.37
CA TYR A 116 5.59 11.22 4.76
C TYR A 116 4.48 11.34 5.80
N LEU A 117 4.55 10.58 6.90
CA LEU A 117 3.56 10.64 7.98
C LEU A 117 3.59 11.99 8.70
N CYS A 118 4.77 12.54 9.00
CA CYS A 118 4.90 13.85 9.66
C CYS A 118 4.57 15.03 8.74
N SER A 119 4.74 14.87 7.43
CA SER A 119 4.40 15.91 6.45
C SER A 119 2.90 15.99 6.16
N LEU A 120 2.13 14.97 6.57
CA LEU A 120 0.70 14.91 6.35
C LEU A 120 -0.05 15.81 7.35
N PRO A 121 -1.06 16.59 6.92
CA PRO A 121 -1.93 17.29 7.84
C PRO A 121 -2.52 16.33 8.89
N GLN A 122 -2.38 16.67 10.18
CA GLN A 122 -2.84 15.82 11.30
C GLN A 122 -4.32 15.41 11.20
N LYS A 123 -5.15 16.21 10.53
CA LYS A 123 -6.54 15.86 10.27
C LYS A 123 -6.65 14.62 9.38
N LEU A 124 -5.93 14.61 8.25
CA LEU A 124 -5.95 13.48 7.31
C LEU A 124 -5.40 12.21 7.98
N LEU A 125 -4.33 12.31 8.76
CA LEU A 125 -3.78 11.15 9.49
C LEU A 125 -4.80 10.55 10.47
N ARG A 126 -5.49 11.41 11.24
CA ARG A 126 -6.52 10.99 12.20
C ARG A 126 -7.72 10.33 11.54
N GLU A 127 -8.07 10.73 10.31
CA GLU A 127 -9.14 10.12 9.53
C GLU A 127 -8.69 8.83 8.82
N LEU A 128 -7.40 8.75 8.46
CA LEU A 128 -6.82 7.58 7.79
C LEU A 128 -6.71 6.38 8.72
N LEU A 129 -6.30 6.60 9.98
CA LEU A 129 -6.08 5.52 10.94
C LEU A 129 -7.31 4.62 11.14
N PRO A 130 -8.53 5.14 11.40
CA PRO A 130 -9.74 4.32 11.48
C PRO A 130 -10.00 3.45 10.25
N LYS A 131 -9.61 3.91 9.06
CA LYS A 131 -9.84 3.18 7.81
C LYS A 131 -9.01 1.90 7.70
N TYR A 132 -7.84 1.88 8.34
CA TYR A 132 -6.91 0.74 8.33
C TYR A 132 -6.74 0.08 9.72
N ILE A 133 -7.55 0.45 10.72
CA ILE A 133 -7.34 0.04 12.12
C ILE A 133 -7.36 -1.49 12.31
N LEU A 134 -8.18 -2.19 11.52
CA LEU A 134 -8.25 -3.65 11.57
C LEU A 134 -6.96 -4.29 11.07
N ASP A 135 -6.28 -3.69 10.10
CA ASP A 135 -5.01 -4.23 9.62
C ASP A 135 -3.94 -4.18 10.72
N PHE A 136 -3.85 -3.04 11.43
CA PHE A 136 -2.96 -2.91 12.59
C PHE A 136 -3.28 -3.93 13.67
N SER A 137 -4.56 -4.09 14.00
CA SER A 137 -5.02 -4.95 15.09
C SER A 137 -4.85 -6.44 14.79
N LEU A 138 -5.17 -6.87 13.57
CA LEU A 138 -5.22 -8.29 13.20
C LEU A 138 -3.88 -8.83 12.73
N PHE A 139 -3.03 -7.98 12.13
CA PHE A 139 -1.71 -8.38 11.63
C PHE A 139 -0.56 -7.90 12.53
N ALA A 140 -0.87 -7.53 13.78
CA ALA A 140 0.09 -7.18 14.82
C ALA A 140 1.08 -6.06 14.45
N TYR A 141 0.65 -5.11 13.62
CA TYR A 141 1.44 -3.92 13.33
C TYR A 141 1.25 -2.86 14.42
N PRO A 142 2.34 -2.21 14.89
CA PRO A 142 2.23 -1.12 15.85
C PRO A 142 1.50 0.07 15.20
N LEU A 143 0.66 0.75 15.99
CA LEU A 143 0.05 1.99 15.54
C LEU A 143 1.14 3.05 15.27
N PRO A 144 0.98 3.89 14.23
CA PRO A 144 1.90 4.99 13.98
C PRO A 144 1.83 6.00 15.11
N ASN A 145 2.98 6.39 15.66
CA ASN A 145 3.10 7.47 16.65
C ASN A 145 3.09 8.85 15.98
#